data_AF-A0A9E1YYV2-F1
#
_entry.id   AF-A0A9E1YYV2-F1
#
_cell.length_a   1.000
_cell.length_b   1.000
_cell.length_c   1.000
_cell.angle_alpha   90.00
_cell.angle_beta   90.00
_cell.angle_gamma   90.00
#
_symmetry.space_group_name_H-M   'P 1'
#
loop_
_entity.id
_entity.type
_entity.pdbx_description
1 polymer ?
#
loop_
_entity_poly.entity_id
_entity_poly.type
_entity_poly.pdbx_seq_one_letter_code
_entity_poly.pdbx_strand_id
1 'polypeptide(L)'
;MSDRLTHECGLAFVRLRKPLHYYQEQYGDAAWGLRKTYLLMQKQYNRGQDGAGLGVVKFDMPAGDQFLLRVRSDKNNAIERIFDAITEDTEQLRDAITPETEIDAKRSCSFLGEAYLGHLRYGTHAGNSMAMCHPFMRKSNVASRNIALAGNFNMTNSSELFKKLVEYGLDPAGDNDTQVILEKISYFLNDEHERLIKEHKLIDGRERAKTVS
;
A
#
# COMPACT_ATOMS: atom_id res chain seq x y z
N MET A 1 -7.38 37.17 -4.81
CA MET A 1 -7.85 36.13 -5.74
C MET A 1 -7.26 34.82 -5.23
N SER A 2 -8.02 34.01 -4.49
CA SER A 2 -7.54 32.69 -4.09
C SER A 2 -7.65 31.77 -5.29
N ASP A 3 -6.57 31.07 -5.63
CA ASP A 3 -6.59 30.03 -6.64
C ASP A 3 -7.72 29.04 -6.35
N ARG A 4 -8.45 28.67 -7.40
CA ARG A 4 -9.55 27.72 -7.33
C ARG A 4 -8.95 26.38 -6.95
N LEU A 5 -9.11 25.95 -5.68
CA LEU A 5 -8.71 24.62 -5.23
C LEU A 5 -9.48 23.59 -6.07
N THR A 6 -8.84 23.05 -7.09
CA THR A 6 -9.29 21.80 -7.71
C THR A 6 -9.29 20.76 -6.59
N HIS A 7 -10.42 20.09 -6.43
CA HIS A 7 -10.61 19.08 -5.42
C HIS A 7 -9.70 17.87 -5.72
N GLU A 8 -8.46 17.98 -5.29
CA GLU A 8 -7.40 17.00 -5.50
C GLU A 8 -7.36 16.08 -4.31
N CYS A 9 -7.41 14.77 -4.56
CA CYS A 9 -7.10 13.72 -3.60
C CYS A 9 -5.82 14.02 -2.78
N GLY A 10 -5.69 13.43 -1.61
CA GLY A 10 -4.49 13.51 -0.76
C GLY A 10 -3.63 12.25 -0.86
N LEU A 11 -2.30 12.38 -0.74
CA LEU A 11 -1.37 11.24 -0.73
C LEU A 11 -0.37 11.39 0.42
N ALA A 12 -0.11 10.31 1.14
CA ALA A 12 0.91 10.25 2.17
C ALA A 12 1.76 8.99 1.98
N PHE A 13 3.08 9.12 1.98
CA PHE A 13 3.99 7.98 1.97
C PHE A 13 5.04 8.15 3.05
N VAL A 14 5.17 7.14 3.90
CA VAL A 14 6.17 7.10 4.97
C VAL A 14 6.91 5.78 4.88
N ARG A 15 8.23 5.83 4.71
CA ARG A 15 9.11 4.67 4.82
C ARG A 15 10.14 4.91 5.91
N LEU A 16 10.13 4.04 6.92
CA LEU A 16 11.12 4.05 7.98
C LEU A 16 12.48 3.59 7.44
N ARG A 17 13.54 4.21 7.94
CA ARG A 17 14.93 3.91 7.54
C ARG A 17 15.65 3.00 8.54
N LYS A 18 14.98 2.70 9.64
CA LYS A 18 15.44 1.86 10.74
C LYS A 18 14.33 0.85 11.08
N PRO A 19 14.67 -0.29 11.70
CA PRO A 19 13.69 -1.25 12.22
C PRO A 19 12.84 -0.64 13.34
N LEU A 20 11.73 -1.28 13.69
CA LEU A 20 10.72 -0.71 14.58
C LEU A 20 11.23 -0.54 16.02
N HIS A 21 12.04 -1.48 16.52
CA HIS A 21 12.62 -1.39 17.87
C HIS A 21 13.49 -0.14 18.05
N TYR A 22 14.11 0.38 16.99
CA TYR A 22 14.83 1.66 17.06
C TYR A 22 13.88 2.81 17.40
N TYR A 23 12.69 2.85 16.80
CA TYR A 23 11.71 3.90 17.09
C TYR A 23 11.09 3.73 18.48
N GLN A 24 10.95 2.49 18.94
CA GLN A 24 10.60 2.20 20.33
C GLN A 24 11.63 2.77 21.31
N GLU A 25 12.93 2.55 21.07
CA GLU A 25 14.01 3.05 21.93
C GLU A 25 14.12 4.58 21.89
N GLN A 26 14.08 5.18 20.69
CA GLN A 26 14.33 6.61 20.50
C GLN A 26 13.12 7.49 20.82
N TYR A 27 11.90 6.99 20.61
CA TYR A 27 10.67 7.77 20.74
C TYR A 27 9.65 7.17 21.71
N GLY A 28 9.92 6.00 22.30
CA GLY A 28 8.97 5.30 23.16
C GLY A 28 7.80 4.66 22.39
N ASP A 29 7.88 4.57 21.06
CA ASP A 29 6.76 4.14 20.22
C ASP A 29 7.19 3.34 18.98
N ALA A 30 6.94 2.03 19.00
CA ALA A 30 7.14 1.13 17.85
C ALA A 30 6.30 1.50 16.62
N ALA A 31 5.10 2.05 16.82
CA ALA A 31 4.18 2.45 15.75
C ALA A 31 4.36 3.94 15.38
N TRP A 32 5.52 4.53 15.66
CA TRP A 32 5.83 5.92 15.34
C TRP A 32 5.58 6.26 13.86
N GLY A 33 6.00 5.40 12.93
CA GLY A 33 5.80 5.61 11.49
C GLY A 33 4.33 5.67 11.09
N LEU A 34 3.52 4.83 11.71
CA LEU A 34 2.07 4.79 11.52
C LEU A 34 1.42 6.09 12.00
N ARG A 35 1.78 6.56 13.20
CA ARG A 35 1.30 7.85 13.74
C ARG A 35 1.75 9.04 12.91
N LYS A 36 2.97 9.03 12.34
CA LYS A 36 3.40 10.06 11.39
C LYS A 36 2.57 10.03 10.11
N THR A 37 2.23 8.84 9.61
CA THR A 37 1.34 8.69 8.45
C THR A 37 -0.04 9.25 8.74
N TYR A 38 -0.63 8.97 9.91
CA TYR A 38 -1.88 9.56 10.37
C TYR A 38 -1.86 11.09 10.29
N LEU A 39 -0.84 11.72 10.90
CA LEU A 39 -0.72 13.17 10.93
C LEU A 39 -0.58 13.76 9.52
N LEU A 40 0.12 13.09 8.61
CA LEU A 40 0.24 13.52 7.21
C LEU A 40 -1.07 13.40 6.45
N MET A 41 -1.87 12.35 6.72
CA MET A 41 -3.21 12.21 6.17
C MET A 41 -4.15 13.29 6.74
N GLN A 42 -4.17 13.50 8.05
CA GLN A 42 -5.02 14.52 8.67
C GLN A 42 -4.69 15.95 8.20
N LYS A 43 -3.42 16.28 7.98
CA LYS A 43 -3.02 17.57 7.38
C LYS A 43 -3.62 17.81 5.99
N GLN A 44 -4.01 16.74 5.31
CA GLN A 44 -4.62 16.76 3.98
C GLN A 44 -6.12 16.49 4.03
N TYR A 45 -6.78 16.52 5.19
CA TYR A 45 -8.21 16.22 5.33
C TYR A 45 -9.11 17.01 4.34
N ASN A 46 -8.77 18.27 4.08
CA ASN A 46 -9.50 19.12 3.13
C ASN A 46 -9.31 18.73 1.64
N ARG A 47 -8.45 17.76 1.35
CA ARG A 47 -8.15 17.21 0.02
C ARG A 47 -8.91 15.89 -0.27
N GLY A 48 -9.76 15.41 0.62
CA GLY A 48 -10.58 14.24 0.34
C GLY A 48 -11.40 13.80 1.55
N GLN A 49 -12.72 13.79 1.39
CA GLN A 49 -13.67 13.46 2.46
C GLN A 49 -14.59 12.29 2.10
N ASP A 50 -14.58 11.83 0.84
CA ASP A 50 -15.46 10.78 0.33
C ASP A 50 -14.95 9.37 0.57
N GLY A 51 -13.67 9.25 0.91
CA GLY A 51 -13.06 7.99 1.29
C GLY A 51 -11.59 8.12 1.59
N ALA A 52 -11.03 7.10 2.22
CA ALA A 52 -9.62 7.02 2.52
C ALA A 52 -9.15 5.57 2.47
N GLY A 53 -7.83 5.40 2.41
CA GLY A 53 -7.21 4.10 2.62
C GLY A 53 -5.77 4.21 3.02
N LEU A 54 -5.29 3.13 3.64
CA LEU A 54 -3.93 2.97 4.10
C LEU A 54 -3.44 1.57 3.69
N GLY A 55 -2.30 1.52 3.03
CA GLY A 55 -1.52 0.30 2.83
C GLY A 55 -0.32 0.27 3.77
N VAL A 56 0.07 -0.91 4.22
CA VAL A 56 1.25 -1.15 5.06
C VAL A 56 2.10 -2.29 4.48
N VAL A 57 3.42 -2.12 4.54
CA VAL A 57 4.41 -3.16 4.26
C VAL A 57 5.22 -3.44 5.51
N LYS A 58 5.28 -4.71 5.90
CA LYS A 58 6.11 -5.25 6.98
C LYS A 58 7.37 -5.86 6.39
N PHE A 59 8.54 -5.43 6.84
CA PHE A 59 9.81 -5.97 6.34
C PHE A 59 10.20 -7.25 7.08
N ASP A 60 10.92 -8.11 6.36
CA ASP A 60 11.56 -9.31 6.87
C ASP A 60 10.61 -10.33 7.53
N MET A 61 9.32 -10.30 7.16
CA MET A 61 8.36 -11.30 7.60
C MET A 61 8.74 -12.69 7.07
N PRO A 62 8.71 -13.73 7.91
CA PRO A 62 9.01 -15.08 7.47
C PRO A 62 7.88 -15.66 6.60
N ALA A 63 8.18 -16.74 5.91
CA ALA A 63 7.23 -17.37 4.99
C ALA A 63 5.99 -17.88 5.73
N GLY A 64 4.81 -17.64 5.17
CA GLY A 64 3.52 -17.93 5.79
C GLY A 64 2.87 -16.69 6.42
N ASP A 65 3.66 -15.69 6.78
CA ASP A 65 3.15 -14.46 7.39
C ASP A 65 2.79 -13.39 6.34
N GLN A 66 1.74 -12.62 6.64
CA GLN A 66 1.33 -11.51 5.79
C GLN A 66 2.25 -10.31 5.97
N PHE A 67 2.76 -9.77 4.86
CA PHE A 67 3.63 -8.59 4.86
C PHE A 67 3.04 -7.37 4.13
N LEU A 68 1.98 -7.55 3.33
CA LEU A 68 1.30 -6.46 2.62
C LEU A 68 -0.20 -6.47 2.93
N LEU A 69 -0.65 -5.43 3.64
CA LEU A 69 -2.05 -5.27 4.06
C LEU A 69 -2.59 -3.90 3.67
N ARG A 70 -3.91 -3.79 3.54
CA ARG A 70 -4.60 -2.51 3.41
C ARG A 70 -5.89 -2.46 4.20
N VAL A 71 -6.26 -1.26 4.59
CA VAL A 71 -7.58 -0.90 5.08
C VAL A 71 -8.11 0.28 4.28
N ARG A 72 -9.42 0.30 4.01
CA ARG A 72 -10.08 1.35 3.24
C ARG A 72 -11.45 1.63 3.85
N SER A 73 -11.92 2.86 3.70
CA SER A 73 -13.25 3.28 4.11
C SER A 73 -13.81 4.29 3.12
N ASP A 74 -15.05 4.10 2.70
CA ASP A 74 -15.85 5.03 1.88
C ASP A 74 -16.94 5.72 2.71
N LYS A 75 -16.88 5.58 4.04
CA LYS A 75 -17.84 6.17 4.98
C LYS A 75 -17.39 7.56 5.36
N ASN A 76 -18.36 8.39 5.81
CA ASN A 76 -18.07 9.66 6.46
C ASN A 76 -17.03 9.46 7.58
N ASN A 77 -16.11 10.41 7.71
CA ASN A 77 -14.98 10.36 8.64
C ASN A 77 -14.09 9.14 8.35
N ALA A 78 -13.73 8.94 7.09
CA ALA A 78 -13.00 7.76 6.62
C ALA A 78 -11.61 7.63 7.27
N ILE A 79 -10.92 8.76 7.50
CA ILE A 79 -9.62 8.77 8.18
C ILE A 79 -9.80 8.26 9.60
N GLU A 80 -10.73 8.84 10.36
CA GLU A 80 -11.02 8.48 11.75
C GLU A 80 -11.32 6.99 11.85
N ARG A 81 -12.25 6.47 11.04
CA ARG A 81 -12.62 5.05 11.05
C ARG A 81 -11.44 4.10 10.76
N ILE A 82 -10.56 4.49 9.84
CA ILE A 82 -9.35 3.71 9.55
C ILE A 82 -8.43 3.71 10.76
N PHE A 83 -8.21 4.87 11.37
CA PHE A 83 -7.30 4.99 12.50
C PHE A 83 -7.86 4.47 13.81
N ASP A 84 -9.19 4.40 13.98
CA ASP A 84 -9.83 3.70 15.09
C ASP A 84 -9.50 2.20 15.02
N ALA A 85 -9.72 1.57 13.86
CA ALA A 85 -9.41 0.16 13.64
C ALA A 85 -7.91 -0.14 13.80
N ILE A 86 -7.05 0.78 13.37
CA ILE A 86 -5.60 0.67 13.55
C ILE A 86 -5.21 0.85 15.01
N THR A 87 -5.84 1.77 15.73
CA THR A 87 -5.53 2.02 17.14
C THR A 87 -5.84 0.77 17.95
N GLU A 88 -7.03 0.19 17.75
CA GLU A 88 -7.43 -1.10 18.35
C GLU A 88 -6.43 -2.22 18.02
N ASP A 89 -5.94 -2.31 16.79
CA ASP A 89 -4.90 -3.27 16.41
C ASP A 89 -3.57 -3.03 17.15
N THR A 90 -3.17 -1.76 17.33
CA THR A 90 -1.91 -1.41 18.00
C THR A 90 -1.98 -1.47 19.53
N GLU A 91 -3.15 -1.45 20.15
CA GLU A 91 -3.32 -1.66 21.60
C GLU A 91 -2.88 -3.06 22.05
N GLN A 92 -2.71 -3.98 21.10
CA GLN A 92 -2.12 -5.30 21.35
C GLN A 92 -0.63 -5.24 21.70
N LEU A 93 0.05 -4.11 21.43
CA LEU A 93 1.42 -3.84 21.90
C LEU A 93 1.41 -3.56 23.39
N ARG A 94 1.42 -4.63 24.19
CA ARG A 94 1.42 -4.55 25.66
C ARG A 94 2.74 -4.06 26.23
N ASP A 95 3.84 -4.47 25.60
CA ASP A 95 5.21 -4.22 26.06
C ASP A 95 6.04 -3.50 24.99
N ALA A 96 7.08 -2.80 25.43
CA ALA A 96 8.07 -2.21 24.52
C ALA A 96 8.77 -3.31 23.72
N ILE A 97 8.77 -3.17 22.39
CA ILE A 97 9.40 -4.17 21.52
C ILE A 97 10.93 -4.07 21.55
N THR A 98 11.59 -5.20 21.36
CA THR A 98 13.04 -5.34 21.22
C THR A 98 13.37 -5.95 19.87
N PRO A 99 14.64 -6.01 19.43
CA PRO A 99 15.02 -6.70 18.20
C PRO A 99 14.50 -8.16 18.13
N GLU A 100 14.44 -8.84 19.27
CA GLU A 100 14.03 -10.25 19.39
C GLU A 100 12.51 -10.42 19.30
N THR A 101 11.74 -9.45 19.78
CA THR A 101 10.27 -9.53 19.83
C THR A 101 9.57 -8.79 18.68
N GLU A 102 10.33 -8.05 17.86
CA GLU A 102 9.77 -7.22 16.78
C GLU A 102 8.95 -8.03 15.75
N ILE A 103 9.40 -9.23 15.37
CA ILE A 103 8.66 -10.08 14.41
C ILE A 103 7.34 -10.55 15.03
N ASP A 104 7.32 -10.93 16.30
CA ASP A 104 6.10 -11.37 16.98
C ASP A 104 5.13 -10.21 17.22
N ALA A 105 5.65 -9.02 17.48
CA ALA A 105 4.86 -7.79 17.52
C ALA A 105 4.22 -7.50 16.14
N LYS A 106 4.99 -7.62 15.05
CA LYS A 106 4.47 -7.50 13.68
C LYS A 106 3.42 -8.57 13.36
N ARG A 107 3.52 -9.79 13.90
CA ARG A 107 2.49 -10.83 13.71
C ARG A 107 1.19 -10.49 14.43
N SER A 108 1.32 -10.00 15.66
CA SER A 108 0.18 -9.67 16.53
C SER A 108 -0.56 -8.43 16.04
N CYS A 109 0.16 -7.43 15.54
CA CYS A 109 -0.41 -6.18 15.05
C CYS A 109 -0.39 -6.12 13.52
N SER A 110 -1.57 -6.20 12.90
CA SER A 110 -1.78 -6.18 11.45
C SER A 110 -1.19 -4.92 10.77
N PHE A 111 -1.23 -3.77 11.42
CA PHE A 111 -0.79 -2.48 10.85
C PHE A 111 0.56 -1.99 11.36
N LEU A 112 1.27 -2.79 12.15
CA LEU A 112 2.63 -2.49 12.56
C LEU A 112 3.64 -2.90 11.48
N GLY A 113 4.22 -1.92 10.79
CA GLY A 113 5.23 -2.12 9.73
C GLY A 113 6.08 -0.88 9.44
N GLU A 114 6.86 -0.93 8.36
CA GLU A 114 7.91 0.04 8.07
C GLU A 114 7.58 0.97 6.91
N ALA A 115 6.72 0.57 5.99
CA ALA A 115 6.29 1.42 4.89
C ALA A 115 4.77 1.56 4.85
N TYR A 116 4.30 2.79 4.70
CA TYR A 116 2.89 3.13 4.70
C TYR A 116 2.55 3.99 3.49
N LEU A 117 1.43 3.67 2.84
CA LEU A 117 0.88 4.41 1.72
C LEU A 117 -0.57 4.80 2.04
N GLY A 118 -0.77 6.06 2.42
CA GLY A 118 -2.07 6.66 2.68
C GLY A 118 -2.60 7.40 1.46
N HIS A 119 -3.91 7.36 1.26
CA HIS A 119 -4.59 8.14 0.23
C HIS A 119 -5.95 8.64 0.73
N LEU A 120 -6.28 9.87 0.38
CA LEU A 120 -7.58 10.50 0.62
C LEU A 120 -8.28 10.72 -0.71
N ARG A 121 -9.48 10.19 -0.85
CA ARG A 121 -10.29 10.31 -2.06
C ARG A 121 -11.21 11.50 -1.94
N TYR A 122 -11.18 12.34 -2.97
CA TYR A 122 -12.27 13.24 -3.30
C TYR A 122 -13.07 12.63 -4.46
N GLY A 123 -14.34 12.35 -4.23
CA GLY A 123 -15.26 11.71 -5.16
C GLY A 123 -16.20 12.73 -5.80
N THR A 124 -16.21 12.81 -7.12
CA THR A 124 -17.14 13.65 -7.87
C THR A 124 -18.41 12.86 -8.20
N HIS A 125 -19.42 12.84 -7.31
CA HIS A 125 -20.80 12.33 -7.52
C HIS A 125 -21.03 10.90 -8.11
N ALA A 126 -20.02 10.24 -8.68
CA ALA A 126 -20.07 8.92 -9.27
C ALA A 126 -19.66 7.87 -8.21
N GLY A 127 -20.57 7.63 -7.27
CA GLY A 127 -20.50 6.49 -6.34
C GLY A 127 -19.44 6.58 -5.23
N ASN A 128 -19.91 6.49 -3.99
CA ASN A 128 -19.08 6.15 -2.84
C ASN A 128 -19.05 4.62 -2.73
N SER A 129 -18.00 4.02 -3.30
CA SER A 129 -17.71 2.61 -3.13
C SER A 129 -16.29 2.45 -2.65
N MET A 130 -16.11 1.66 -1.59
CA MET A 130 -14.82 1.26 -1.04
C MET A 130 -13.90 0.67 -2.13
N ALA A 131 -14.45 0.07 -3.19
CA ALA A 131 -13.69 -0.46 -4.32
C ALA A 131 -12.83 0.61 -5.00
N MET A 132 -13.30 1.86 -5.04
CA MET A 132 -12.65 3.02 -5.67
C MET A 132 -11.64 3.71 -4.75
N CYS A 133 -11.53 3.30 -3.48
CA CYS A 133 -10.56 3.89 -2.56
C CYS A 133 -9.17 3.29 -2.83
N HIS A 134 -8.14 4.12 -2.86
CA HIS A 134 -6.76 3.68 -2.93
C HIS A 134 -6.24 3.28 -1.52
N PRO A 135 -5.17 2.49 -1.39
CA PRO A 135 -4.37 1.90 -2.47
C PRO A 135 -5.02 0.67 -3.12
N PHE A 136 -4.90 0.59 -4.45
CA PHE A 136 -5.08 -0.65 -5.19
C PHE A 136 -3.89 -1.57 -4.95
N MET A 137 -4.12 -2.88 -5.00
CA MET A 137 -3.10 -3.88 -4.69
C MET A 137 -3.16 -5.04 -5.66
N ARG A 138 -2.00 -5.44 -6.18
CA ARG A 138 -1.79 -6.68 -6.89
C ARG A 138 -0.91 -7.57 -6.03
N LYS A 139 -1.46 -8.70 -5.58
CA LYS A 139 -0.75 -9.65 -4.72
C LYS A 139 -0.14 -10.78 -5.51
N SER A 140 0.99 -11.29 -5.04
CA SER A 140 1.70 -12.44 -5.58
C SER A 140 2.32 -13.26 -4.44
N ASN A 141 2.52 -14.55 -4.67
CA ASN A 141 3.31 -15.40 -3.79
C ASN A 141 4.83 -15.13 -3.89
N VAL A 142 5.27 -14.36 -4.89
CA VAL A 142 6.64 -13.85 -4.99
C VAL A 142 6.68 -12.43 -4.44
N ALA A 143 7.44 -12.21 -3.38
CA ALA A 143 7.40 -10.94 -2.62
C ALA A 143 7.62 -9.70 -3.49
N SER A 144 8.64 -9.69 -4.36
CA SER A 144 8.95 -8.56 -5.25
C SER A 144 7.92 -8.29 -6.34
N ARG A 145 6.99 -9.22 -6.61
CA ARG A 145 5.89 -9.04 -7.57
C ARG A 145 4.65 -8.39 -6.97
N ASN A 146 4.67 -8.11 -5.67
CA ASN A 146 3.54 -7.46 -5.00
C ASN A 146 3.62 -5.94 -5.22
N ILE A 147 2.52 -5.33 -5.63
CA ILE A 147 2.43 -3.89 -5.90
C ILE A 147 1.27 -3.30 -5.12
N ALA A 148 1.49 -2.16 -4.48
CA ALA A 148 0.45 -1.27 -3.99
C ALA A 148 0.55 0.07 -4.73
N LEU A 149 -0.56 0.54 -5.28
CA LEU A 149 -0.62 1.76 -6.09
C LEU A 149 -1.70 2.70 -5.57
N ALA A 150 -1.32 3.96 -5.37
CA ALA A 150 -2.22 5.06 -5.13
C ALA A 150 -1.74 6.23 -6.00
N GLY A 151 -2.66 7.02 -6.52
CA GLY A 151 -2.31 8.18 -7.33
C GLY A 151 -3.42 9.19 -7.45
N ASN A 152 -3.01 10.43 -7.73
CA ASN A 152 -3.88 11.59 -7.92
C ASN A 152 -3.73 12.05 -9.37
N PHE A 153 -4.34 11.32 -10.29
CA PHE A 153 -4.26 11.60 -11.72
C PHE A 153 -5.56 11.22 -12.41
N ASN A 154 -5.74 11.72 -13.63
CA ASN A 154 -6.79 11.32 -14.54
C ASN A 154 -6.13 10.87 -15.85
N MET A 155 -6.46 9.68 -16.34
CA MET A 155 -5.82 9.13 -17.54
C MET A 155 -6.69 9.37 -18.76
N THR A 156 -6.18 10.15 -19.72
CA THR A 156 -6.90 10.45 -20.96
C THR A 156 -6.91 9.29 -21.95
N ASN A 157 -6.07 8.28 -21.76
CA ASN A 157 -5.92 7.13 -22.66
C ASN A 157 -6.10 5.77 -21.95
N SER A 158 -6.83 5.71 -20.83
CA SER A 158 -7.07 4.45 -20.10
C SER A 158 -7.72 3.37 -20.98
N SER A 159 -8.67 3.72 -21.84
CA SER A 159 -9.29 2.80 -22.79
C SER A 159 -8.30 2.20 -23.80
N GLU A 160 -7.28 2.96 -24.23
CA GLU A 160 -6.23 2.45 -25.13
C GLU A 160 -5.30 1.49 -24.38
N LEU A 161 -4.93 1.85 -23.15
CA LEU A 161 -4.10 1.01 -22.29
C LEU A 161 -4.80 -0.31 -21.95
N PHE A 162 -6.11 -0.28 -21.67
CA PHE A 162 -6.93 -1.46 -21.45
C PHE A 162 -6.89 -2.40 -22.67
N LYS A 163 -7.11 -1.87 -23.88
CA LYS A 163 -7.04 -2.66 -25.12
C LYS A 163 -5.68 -3.33 -25.30
N LYS A 164 -4.59 -2.60 -25.05
CA LYS A 164 -3.22 -3.17 -25.10
C LYS A 164 -3.02 -4.31 -24.12
N LEU A 165 -3.58 -4.23 -22.91
CA LEU A 165 -3.52 -5.34 -21.95
C LEU A 165 -4.26 -6.58 -22.47
N VAL A 166 -5.41 -6.40 -23.11
CA VAL A 166 -6.15 -7.49 -23.77
C VAL A 166 -5.35 -8.08 -24.94
N GLU A 167 -4.70 -7.24 -25.74
CA GLU A 167 -3.80 -7.68 -26.81
C GLU A 167 -2.59 -8.47 -26.28
N TYR A 168 -2.13 -8.19 -25.07
CA TYR A 168 -1.12 -8.99 -24.37
C TYR A 168 -1.66 -10.34 -23.85
N GLY A 169 -2.96 -10.61 -24.01
CA GLY A 169 -3.61 -11.83 -23.54
C GLY A 169 -4.03 -11.80 -22.08
N LEU A 170 -4.20 -10.59 -21.49
CA LEU A 170 -4.70 -10.43 -20.12
C LEU A 170 -6.22 -10.21 -20.11
N ASP A 171 -6.86 -10.61 -19.01
CA ASP A 171 -8.26 -10.31 -18.69
C ASP A 171 -8.35 -9.26 -17.55
N PRO A 172 -8.04 -7.97 -17.81
CA PRO A 172 -8.04 -6.94 -16.78
C PRO A 172 -9.45 -6.72 -16.20
N ALA A 173 -9.54 -6.69 -14.87
CA ALA A 173 -10.80 -6.48 -14.16
C ALA A 173 -11.14 -4.98 -14.06
N GLY A 174 -12.15 -4.55 -14.81
CA GLY A 174 -12.64 -3.17 -14.80
C GLY A 174 -11.80 -2.21 -15.64
N ASP A 175 -12.37 -1.05 -15.94
CA ASP A 175 -11.82 -0.01 -16.83
C ASP A 175 -11.33 1.23 -16.06
N ASN A 176 -11.23 1.14 -14.73
CA ASN A 176 -10.75 2.27 -13.93
C ASN A 176 -9.26 2.54 -14.19
N ASP A 177 -8.91 3.83 -14.32
CA ASP A 177 -7.58 4.31 -14.70
C ASP A 177 -6.44 3.69 -13.88
N THR A 178 -6.58 3.71 -12.54
CA THR A 178 -5.54 3.23 -11.63
C THR A 178 -5.35 1.72 -11.72
N GLN A 179 -6.41 0.95 -11.93
CA GLN A 179 -6.35 -0.50 -12.11
C GLN A 179 -5.66 -0.87 -13.42
N VAL A 180 -5.98 -0.16 -14.51
CA VAL A 180 -5.31 -0.38 -15.81
C VAL A 180 -3.80 -0.10 -15.69
N ILE A 181 -3.41 0.95 -14.97
CA ILE A 181 -1.98 1.22 -14.70
C ILE A 181 -1.36 0.11 -13.84
N LEU A 182 -2.03 -0.30 -12.77
CA LEU A 182 -1.55 -1.35 -11.87
C LEU A 182 -1.30 -2.66 -12.63
N GLU A 183 -2.25 -3.08 -13.46
CA GLU A 183 -2.11 -4.30 -14.27
C GLU A 183 -0.99 -4.15 -15.31
N LYS A 184 -0.83 -2.98 -15.93
CA LYS A 184 0.27 -2.74 -16.87
C LYS A 184 1.64 -2.78 -16.21
N ILE A 185 1.81 -2.18 -15.03
CA ILE A 185 3.06 -2.27 -14.27
C ILE A 185 3.29 -3.73 -13.86
N SER A 186 2.26 -4.43 -13.39
CA SER A 186 2.37 -5.84 -13.01
C SER A 186 2.76 -6.73 -14.19
N TYR A 187 2.27 -6.46 -15.40
CA TYR A 187 2.64 -7.20 -16.60
C TYR A 187 4.13 -7.11 -16.87
N PHE A 188 4.68 -5.89 -16.98
CA PHE A 188 6.10 -5.71 -17.26
C PHE A 188 7.01 -6.20 -16.12
N LEU A 189 6.54 -6.09 -14.87
CA LEU A 189 7.25 -6.67 -13.74
C LEU A 189 7.34 -8.20 -13.85
N ASN A 190 6.26 -8.86 -14.27
CA ASN A 190 6.27 -10.31 -14.49
C ASN A 190 7.16 -10.71 -15.66
N ASP A 191 7.12 -9.97 -16.77
CA ASP A 191 7.96 -10.21 -17.95
C ASP A 191 9.45 -10.13 -17.59
N GLU A 192 9.85 -9.09 -16.85
CA GLU A 192 11.25 -8.94 -16.39
C GLU A 192 11.66 -10.05 -15.43
N HIS A 193 10.77 -10.43 -14.52
CA HIS A 193 10.98 -11.60 -13.67
C HIS A 193 11.21 -12.88 -14.48
N GLU A 194 10.43 -13.12 -15.54
CA GLU A 194 10.61 -14.28 -16.41
C GLU A 194 11.94 -14.23 -17.17
N ARG A 195 12.32 -13.04 -17.65
CA ARG A 195 13.62 -12.82 -18.30
C ARG A 195 14.77 -13.19 -17.37
N LEU A 196 14.77 -12.68 -16.14
CA LEU A 196 15.78 -12.97 -15.12
C LEU A 196 15.81 -14.46 -14.72
N ILE A 197 14.66 -15.12 -14.62
CA ILE A 197 14.60 -16.57 -14.38
C ILE A 197 15.24 -17.36 -15.53
N LYS A 198 15.03 -16.93 -16.78
CA LYS A 198 15.64 -17.55 -17.97
C LYS A 198 17.15 -17.27 -18.05
N GLU A 199 17.63 -16.15 -17.53
CA GLU A 199 19.06 -15.82 -17.45
C GLU A 199 19.76 -16.66 -16.37
N HIS A 200 19.10 -16.85 -15.22
CA HIS A 200 19.64 -17.57 -14.07
C HIS A 200 19.05 -18.97 -13.89
N LYS A 201 19.16 -19.83 -14.92
CA LYS A 201 18.55 -21.18 -14.91
C LYS A 201 19.13 -22.13 -13.86
N LEU A 202 20.37 -21.89 -13.43
CA LEU A 202 21.12 -22.78 -12.55
C LEU A 202 20.82 -22.57 -11.05
N ILE A 203 20.20 -21.46 -10.67
CA ILE A 203 19.79 -21.19 -9.29
C ILE A 203 18.31 -21.53 -9.11
N ASP A 204 17.93 -22.04 -7.94
CA ASP A 204 16.57 -22.42 -7.62
C ASP A 204 16.14 -21.96 -6.22
N GLY A 205 14.91 -22.31 -5.83
CA GLY A 205 14.37 -22.07 -4.50
C GLY A 205 14.55 -20.63 -4.00
N ARG A 206 15.13 -20.51 -2.80
CA ARG A 206 15.36 -19.22 -2.13
C ARG A 206 16.47 -18.39 -2.75
N GLU A 207 17.45 -19.04 -3.36
CA GLU A 207 18.55 -18.34 -4.05
C GLU A 207 18.00 -17.61 -5.27
N ARG A 208 17.24 -18.31 -6.13
CA ARG A 208 16.53 -17.68 -7.25
C ARG A 208 15.64 -16.53 -6.80
N ALA A 209 14.89 -16.73 -5.72
CA ALA A 209 14.03 -15.66 -5.20
C ALA A 209 14.84 -14.40 -4.85
N LYS A 210 16.00 -14.54 -4.20
CA LYS A 210 16.87 -13.41 -3.85
C LYS A 210 17.55 -12.75 -5.05
N THR A 211 17.84 -13.51 -6.11
CA THR A 211 18.49 -12.97 -7.32
C THR A 211 17.51 -12.24 -8.23
N VAL A 212 16.26 -12.70 -8.28
CA VAL A 212 15.23 -12.14 -9.18
C VAL A 212 14.40 -11.05 -8.50
N SER A 213 14.38 -11.00 -7.16
CA SER A 213 13.63 -10.01 -6.35
C SER A 213 14.47 -8.79 -6.02
#